data_AF-A0A2E1BGE5-F1
#
_entry.id   AF-A0A2E1BGE5-F1
#
_cell.length_a   1.000
_cell.length_b   1.000
_cell.length_c   1.000
_cell.angle_alpha   90.00
_cell.angle_beta   90.00
_cell.angle_gamma   90.00
#
_symmetry.space_group_name_H-M   'P 1'
#
loop_
_entity.id
_entity.type
_entity.pdbx_description
1 polymer ?
#
loop_
_entity_poly.entity_id
_entity_poly.type
_entity_poly.pdbx_seq_one_letter_code
_entity_poly.pdbx_strand_id
1 'polypeptide(L)'
;MNKTIIIKILCLSIFLINGCSFASNKAILAEQKIGDFSRIVLINTTSSPSFKFITDLKAVSVKPKWSPNKKNFAFISERNNKKNLWISNDEGSELEIANYNNREVERFEWAPNSEEIAIEFKPNADEANIFLYSLNLKNFLPITRPDKVANLGSWSPDSKWIVFNINDSIYLSNPKGVNEIFITKGSNPKWSPNGEYLIFNRTEKQNKSIWIYKDIDKVVDNTGKENNKNNYFGENIDINHVINSIEYAWAFGGNKILYINDLENNKEIYMMDVKSKKIERLTNNKVDESNIVWSERYRSILFTSNAHNNSDIYQMKPDGSSQEIILSSKDNFSFLDW
;
A
#
# COMPACT_ATOMS: atom_id res chain seq x y z
N MET A 1 67.41 35.79 -33.51
CA MET A 1 66.86 35.03 -32.35
C MET A 1 65.37 35.32 -32.25
N ASN A 2 64.53 34.57 -32.95
CA ASN A 2 63.07 34.74 -32.95
C ASN A 2 62.47 33.84 -31.86
N LYS A 3 61.72 34.42 -30.92
CA LYS A 3 60.98 33.70 -29.88
C LYS A 3 59.57 33.38 -30.38
N THR A 4 59.31 32.09 -30.59
CA THR A 4 57.99 31.54 -30.92
C THR A 4 57.11 31.54 -29.68
N ILE A 5 55.97 32.22 -29.73
CA ILE A 5 54.92 32.19 -28.69
C ILE A 5 53.98 31.02 -29.00
N ILE A 6 53.96 30.01 -28.13
CA ILE A 6 53.02 28.89 -28.19
C ILE A 6 51.74 29.32 -27.50
N ILE A 7 50.66 29.52 -28.27
CA ILE A 7 49.30 29.71 -27.75
C ILE A 7 48.73 28.32 -27.43
N LYS A 8 48.59 28.00 -26.15
CA LYS A 8 47.81 26.84 -25.71
C LYS A 8 46.32 27.18 -25.80
N ILE A 9 45.64 26.58 -26.78
CA ILE A 9 44.18 26.58 -26.85
C ILE A 9 43.67 25.65 -25.73
N LEU A 10 43.06 26.24 -24.71
CA LEU A 10 42.35 25.50 -23.67
C LEU A 10 40.97 25.11 -24.24
N CYS A 11 40.82 23.88 -24.71
CA CYS A 11 39.50 23.31 -25.02
C CYS A 11 38.75 23.16 -23.69
N LEU A 12 37.85 24.10 -23.40
CA LEU A 12 36.88 23.97 -22.33
C LEU A 12 35.80 22.98 -22.80
N SER A 13 35.97 21.71 -22.46
CA SER A 13 34.90 20.71 -22.60
C SER A 13 33.80 21.07 -21.61
N ILE A 14 32.72 21.67 -22.12
CA ILE A 14 31.48 21.81 -21.39
C ILE A 14 30.92 20.39 -21.22
N PHE A 15 31.23 19.75 -20.09
CA PHE A 15 30.42 18.65 -19.61
C PHE A 15 29.09 19.25 -19.17
N LEU A 16 28.09 19.18 -20.06
CA LEU A 16 26.69 19.22 -19.65
C LEU A 16 26.45 17.98 -18.79
N ILE A 17 26.71 18.11 -17.50
CA ILE A 17 26.14 17.23 -16.50
C ILE A 17 24.66 17.58 -16.48
N ASN A 18 23.87 16.94 -17.37
CA ASN A 18 22.46 16.70 -17.11
C ASN A 18 22.34 15.67 -15.99
N GLY A 19 22.93 15.99 -14.84
CA GLY A 19 22.53 15.44 -13.57
C GLY A 19 21.28 16.21 -13.21
N CYS A 20 20.14 15.78 -13.78
CA CYS A 20 18.87 16.06 -13.16
C CYS A 20 18.93 15.31 -11.82
N SER A 21 19.49 15.95 -10.80
CA SER A 21 19.30 15.51 -9.44
C SER A 21 17.80 15.52 -9.25
N PHE A 22 17.19 14.35 -9.00
CA PHE A 22 15.81 14.24 -8.54
C PHE A 22 15.71 14.87 -7.15
N ALA A 23 15.80 16.20 -7.11
CA ALA A 23 15.64 17.00 -5.92
C ALA A 23 14.15 16.99 -5.57
N SER A 24 13.81 16.35 -4.44
CA SER A 24 12.59 16.56 -3.66
C SER A 24 11.23 16.56 -4.39
N ASN A 25 11.15 15.99 -5.59
CA ASN A 25 9.90 15.95 -6.33
C ASN A 25 8.98 14.92 -5.69
N LYS A 26 7.79 15.40 -5.33
CA LYS A 26 6.69 14.58 -4.87
C LYS A 26 6.22 13.73 -6.05
N ALA A 27 6.49 12.44 -5.96
CA ALA A 27 6.20 11.47 -7.01
C ALA A 27 5.03 10.59 -6.55
N ILE A 28 3.97 10.53 -7.36
CA ILE A 28 2.81 9.67 -7.14
C ILE A 28 2.91 8.48 -8.09
N LEU A 29 2.84 7.29 -7.53
CA LEU A 29 2.72 6.05 -8.24
C LEU A 29 1.23 5.72 -8.37
N ALA A 30 0.78 5.33 -9.55
CA ALA A 30 -0.63 5.00 -9.78
C ALA A 30 -0.77 3.90 -10.83
N GLU A 31 -1.86 3.15 -10.72
CA GLU A 31 -2.39 2.36 -11.82
C GLU A 31 -3.24 3.26 -12.71
N GLN A 32 -2.91 3.32 -14.00
CA GLN A 32 -3.76 3.93 -15.02
C GLN A 32 -4.53 2.85 -15.76
N LYS A 33 -5.86 2.97 -15.81
CA LYS A 33 -6.78 2.04 -16.44
C LYS A 33 -7.43 2.64 -17.69
N ILE A 34 -7.35 1.88 -18.79
CA ILE A 34 -7.82 2.25 -20.13
C ILE A 34 -8.62 1.07 -20.69
N GLY A 35 -9.95 1.09 -20.51
CA GLY A 35 -10.80 -0.07 -20.80
C GLY A 35 -10.40 -1.29 -19.95
N ASP A 36 -10.06 -2.39 -20.61
CA ASP A 36 -9.59 -3.64 -19.99
C ASP A 36 -8.07 -3.68 -19.76
N PHE A 37 -7.35 -2.66 -20.22
CA PHE A 37 -5.90 -2.55 -20.06
C PHE A 37 -5.54 -1.70 -18.85
N SER A 38 -4.41 -2.00 -18.22
CA SER A 38 -3.84 -1.16 -17.18
C SER A 38 -2.32 -1.12 -17.28
N ARG A 39 -1.73 -0.01 -16.82
CA ARG A 39 -0.29 0.17 -16.71
C ARG A 39 0.09 0.95 -15.46
N ILE A 40 1.36 0.87 -15.08
CA ILE A 40 1.91 1.65 -13.99
C ILE A 40 2.46 2.97 -14.51
N VAL A 41 2.06 4.07 -13.86
CA VAL A 41 2.53 5.41 -14.17
C VAL A 41 3.19 6.06 -12.96
N LEU A 42 4.21 6.86 -13.21
CA LEU A 42 4.89 7.69 -12.23
C LEU A 42 4.60 9.15 -12.53
N ILE A 43 3.84 9.80 -11.67
CA ILE A 43 3.37 11.18 -11.81
C ILE A 43 4.29 12.09 -11.01
N ASN A 44 4.81 13.13 -11.64
CA ASN A 44 5.54 14.19 -10.98
C ASN A 44 4.59 15.37 -10.71
N THR A 45 4.47 15.80 -9.46
CA THR A 45 3.55 16.88 -9.06
C THR A 45 4.20 18.27 -9.09
N THR A 46 5.18 18.51 -9.96
CA THR A 46 5.70 19.87 -10.21
C THR A 46 4.63 20.75 -10.85
N SER A 47 4.91 22.05 -11.00
CA SER A 47 3.99 23.06 -11.56
C SER A 47 3.46 22.76 -12.98
N SER A 48 3.97 21.73 -13.65
CA SER A 48 3.39 21.16 -14.87
C SER A 48 3.32 19.65 -14.68
N PRO A 49 2.21 19.12 -14.13
CA PRO A 49 2.10 17.70 -13.84
C PRO A 49 2.28 16.91 -15.13
N SER A 50 3.18 15.94 -15.06
CA SER A 50 3.47 15.01 -16.14
C SER A 50 3.63 13.62 -15.54
N PHE A 51 3.37 12.60 -16.33
CA PHE A 51 3.62 11.23 -15.92
C PHE A 51 4.52 10.51 -16.91
N LYS A 52 5.38 9.67 -16.35
CA LYS A 52 6.20 8.70 -17.07
C LYS A 52 5.48 7.35 -17.03
N PHE A 53 5.42 6.69 -18.18
CA PHE A 53 4.99 5.28 -18.24
C PHE A 53 6.11 4.40 -17.71
N ILE A 54 5.81 3.62 -16.68
CA ILE A 54 6.73 2.58 -16.19
C ILE A 54 6.52 1.32 -17.01
N THR A 55 5.27 0.92 -17.22
CA THR A 55 4.91 -0.22 -18.07
C THR A 55 4.16 0.23 -19.33
N ASP A 56 4.18 -0.61 -20.37
CA ASP A 56 3.32 -0.43 -21.55
C ASP A 56 1.92 -1.03 -21.32
N LEU A 57 1.08 -1.03 -22.37
CA LEU A 57 -0.28 -1.59 -22.35
C LEU A 57 -0.36 -3.00 -22.96
N LYS A 58 0.78 -3.65 -23.26
CA LYS A 58 0.76 -5.01 -23.85
C LYS A 58 0.36 -6.07 -22.83
N ALA A 59 0.56 -5.79 -21.54
CA ALA A 59 0.16 -6.63 -20.44
C ALA A 59 -0.39 -5.80 -19.28
N VAL A 60 -1.43 -6.31 -18.63
CA VAL A 60 -2.05 -5.71 -17.45
C VAL A 60 -1.02 -5.60 -16.33
N SER A 61 -0.87 -4.39 -15.78
CA SER A 61 0.02 -4.12 -14.65
C SER A 61 -0.71 -3.28 -13.59
N VAL A 62 -0.72 -3.75 -12.35
CA VAL A 62 -1.66 -3.31 -11.31
C VAL A 62 -1.04 -3.20 -9.92
N LYS A 63 -1.76 -2.55 -9.01
CA LYS A 63 -1.47 -2.47 -7.55
C LYS A 63 -0.03 -2.03 -7.23
N PRO A 64 0.47 -0.92 -7.80
CA PRO A 64 1.84 -0.52 -7.55
C PRO A 64 1.99 0.04 -6.13
N LYS A 65 3.14 -0.22 -5.48
CA LYS A 65 3.45 0.27 -4.13
C LYS A 65 4.93 0.56 -3.97
N TRP A 66 5.24 1.73 -3.43
CA TRP A 66 6.58 2.08 -3.00
C TRP A 66 7.05 1.18 -1.85
N SER A 67 8.32 0.83 -1.89
CA SER A 67 9.04 0.41 -0.69
C SER A 67 9.04 1.54 0.35
N PRO A 68 9.02 1.24 1.66
CA PRO A 68 8.99 2.26 2.72
C PRO A 68 10.12 3.29 2.64
N ASN A 69 11.31 2.90 2.18
CA ASN A 69 12.44 3.81 1.97
C ASN A 69 12.33 4.68 0.70
N LYS A 70 11.28 4.48 -0.11
CA LYS A 70 10.96 5.20 -1.36
C LYS A 70 12.05 5.13 -2.44
N LYS A 71 12.93 4.10 -2.41
CA LYS A 71 13.95 3.89 -3.45
C LYS A 71 13.48 3.01 -4.60
N ASN A 72 12.68 2.00 -4.28
CA ASN A 72 12.08 1.09 -5.25
C ASN A 72 10.57 1.04 -5.05
N PHE A 73 9.85 0.53 -6.03
CA PHE A 73 8.44 0.15 -5.91
C PHE A 73 8.23 -1.24 -6.52
N ALA A 74 7.16 -1.91 -6.10
CA ALA A 74 6.75 -3.19 -6.65
C ALA A 74 5.35 -3.09 -7.26
N PHE A 75 5.05 -3.96 -8.21
CA PHE A 75 3.75 -4.06 -8.86
C PHE A 75 3.54 -5.47 -9.40
N ILE A 76 2.28 -5.84 -9.60
CA ILE A 76 1.93 -7.13 -10.23
C ILE A 76 1.77 -6.88 -11.72
N SER A 77 2.41 -7.69 -12.54
CA SER A 77 2.27 -7.61 -14.00
C SER A 77 2.05 -8.99 -14.59
N GLU A 78 1.18 -9.05 -15.60
CA GLU A 78 0.87 -10.24 -16.39
C GLU A 78 1.80 -10.43 -17.58
N ARG A 79 2.85 -9.59 -17.69
CA ARG A 79 3.89 -9.81 -18.69
C ARG A 79 4.51 -11.19 -18.45
N ASN A 80 4.62 -11.98 -19.52
CA ASN A 80 4.94 -13.41 -19.53
C ASN A 80 3.74 -14.37 -19.29
N ASN A 81 2.52 -13.92 -19.61
CA ASN A 81 1.28 -14.73 -19.58
C ASN A 81 0.89 -15.23 -18.18
N LYS A 82 1.35 -14.55 -17.15
CA LYS A 82 1.14 -14.94 -15.75
C LYS A 82 1.38 -13.77 -14.81
N LYS A 83 0.55 -13.65 -13.77
CA LYS A 83 0.73 -12.63 -12.71
C LYS A 83 1.99 -12.92 -11.90
N ASN A 84 3.03 -12.14 -12.14
CA ASN A 84 4.26 -12.17 -11.35
C ASN A 84 4.47 -10.83 -10.64
N LEU A 85 5.27 -10.84 -9.59
CA LEU A 85 5.68 -9.63 -8.88
C LEU A 85 6.97 -9.08 -9.49
N TRP A 86 6.96 -7.79 -9.77
CA TRP A 86 8.07 -7.05 -10.35
C TRP A 86 8.47 -5.89 -9.45
N ILE A 87 9.76 -5.60 -9.41
CA ILE A 87 10.32 -4.44 -8.72
C ILE A 87 10.91 -3.49 -9.77
N SER A 88 10.70 -2.19 -9.57
CA SER A 88 11.34 -1.15 -10.36
C SER A 88 11.78 0.02 -9.50
N ASN A 89 12.58 0.90 -10.08
CA ASN A 89 12.95 2.20 -9.53
C ASN A 89 12.35 3.34 -10.39
N ASP A 90 12.51 4.58 -9.96
CA ASP A 90 12.05 5.77 -10.69
C ASP A 90 12.69 5.94 -12.08
N GLU A 91 13.89 5.40 -12.27
CA GLU A 91 14.56 5.31 -13.56
C GLU A 91 13.89 4.33 -14.54
N GLY A 92 13.06 3.40 -14.05
CA GLY A 92 12.36 2.39 -14.85
C GLY A 92 13.19 1.14 -15.13
N SER A 93 14.24 0.89 -14.34
CA SER A 93 14.89 -0.43 -14.31
C SER A 93 13.94 -1.45 -13.70
N GLU A 94 13.87 -2.68 -14.21
CA GLU A 94 12.87 -3.66 -13.75
C GLU A 94 13.50 -5.02 -13.47
N LEU A 95 13.04 -5.67 -12.40
CA LEU A 95 13.46 -7.00 -11.99
C LEU A 95 12.23 -7.85 -11.66
N GLU A 96 12.14 -9.03 -12.26
CA GLU A 96 11.18 -10.06 -11.87
C GLU A 96 11.64 -10.74 -10.58
N ILE A 97 10.78 -10.83 -9.57
CA ILE A 97 11.17 -11.42 -8.27
C ILE A 97 10.37 -12.65 -7.85
N ALA A 98 9.15 -12.84 -8.34
CA ALA A 98 8.28 -13.92 -7.89
C ALA A 98 8.00 -14.95 -8.99
N ASN A 99 8.87 -15.95 -9.09
CA ASN A 99 8.60 -17.20 -9.80
C ASN A 99 8.76 -18.39 -8.86
N TYR A 100 7.81 -18.54 -7.92
CA TYR A 100 7.78 -19.67 -7.00
C TYR A 100 6.82 -20.75 -7.52
N ASN A 101 7.31 -21.97 -7.76
CA ASN A 101 6.54 -23.13 -8.23
C ASN A 101 5.57 -22.84 -9.38
N ASN A 102 5.91 -21.89 -10.26
CA ASN A 102 5.03 -21.40 -11.30
C ASN A 102 3.61 -21.01 -10.81
N ARG A 103 3.50 -20.39 -9.62
CA ARG A 103 2.23 -19.87 -9.07
C ARG A 103 2.04 -18.38 -9.32
N GLU A 104 0.80 -17.96 -9.54
CA GLU A 104 0.43 -16.55 -9.75
C GLU A 104 0.43 -15.77 -8.44
N VAL A 105 0.81 -14.49 -8.50
CA VAL A 105 0.76 -13.56 -7.36
C VAL A 105 -0.60 -12.86 -7.30
N GLU A 106 -1.25 -12.89 -6.13
CA GLU A 106 -2.55 -12.25 -5.86
C GLU A 106 -2.40 -10.91 -5.10
N ARG A 107 -1.48 -10.88 -4.13
CA ARG A 107 -1.19 -9.72 -3.27
C ARG A 107 0.28 -9.73 -2.85
N PHE A 108 0.79 -8.55 -2.51
CA PHE A 108 2.07 -8.41 -1.83
C PHE A 108 2.02 -7.25 -0.83
N GLU A 109 2.93 -7.27 0.14
CA GLU A 109 3.20 -6.18 1.07
C GLU A 109 4.69 -6.05 1.34
N TRP A 110 5.23 -4.85 1.16
CA TRP A 110 6.59 -4.51 1.58
C TRP A 110 6.69 -4.56 3.10
N ALA A 111 7.75 -5.20 3.61
CA ALA A 111 8.13 -5.05 5.00
C ALA A 111 8.63 -3.61 5.26
N PRO A 112 8.36 -3.01 6.45
CA PRO A 112 8.82 -1.66 6.80
C PRO A 112 10.34 -1.45 6.64
N ASN A 113 11.15 -2.50 6.80
CA ASN A 113 12.59 -2.48 6.57
C ASN A 113 13.01 -2.28 5.09
N SER A 114 12.07 -2.40 4.12
CA SER A 114 12.32 -2.32 2.67
C SER A 114 13.25 -3.41 2.10
N GLU A 115 13.53 -4.47 2.85
CA GLU A 115 14.43 -5.57 2.46
C GLU A 115 13.67 -6.87 2.16
N GLU A 116 12.41 -6.94 2.58
CA GLU A 116 11.58 -8.13 2.51
C GLU A 116 10.19 -7.81 1.97
N ILE A 117 9.55 -8.80 1.36
CA ILE A 117 8.19 -8.69 0.83
C ILE A 117 7.41 -9.94 1.25
N ALA A 118 6.24 -9.74 1.86
CA ALA A 118 5.26 -10.81 2.03
C ALA A 118 4.46 -10.93 0.73
N ILE A 119 4.36 -12.13 0.18
CA ILE A 119 3.74 -12.41 -1.11
C ILE A 119 2.66 -13.48 -0.91
N GLU A 120 1.45 -13.15 -1.32
CA GLU A 120 0.33 -14.07 -1.40
C GLU A 120 0.25 -14.62 -2.82
N PHE A 121 0.47 -15.92 -2.96
CA PHE A 121 0.29 -16.65 -4.21
C PHE A 121 -1.11 -17.25 -4.28
N LYS A 122 -1.62 -17.44 -5.50
CA LYS A 122 -2.82 -18.24 -5.76
C LYS A 122 -2.71 -19.59 -5.06
N PRO A 123 -3.69 -20.00 -4.23
CA PRO A 123 -3.59 -21.22 -3.43
C PRO A 123 -3.35 -22.46 -4.28
N ASN A 124 -2.54 -23.38 -3.74
CA ASN A 124 -2.31 -24.72 -4.29
C ASN A 124 -2.56 -25.73 -3.18
N ALA A 125 -3.07 -26.93 -3.52
CA ALA A 125 -3.26 -27.98 -2.53
C ALA A 125 -1.92 -28.33 -1.87
N ASP A 126 -1.95 -28.54 -0.55
CA ASP A 126 -0.80 -28.97 0.25
C ASP A 126 0.42 -28.03 0.23
N GLU A 127 0.25 -26.77 -0.17
CA GLU A 127 1.27 -25.73 -0.08
C GLU A 127 0.78 -24.49 0.67
N ALA A 128 1.69 -23.87 1.43
CA ALA A 128 1.44 -22.55 1.97
C ALA A 128 1.11 -21.58 0.83
N ASN A 129 0.32 -20.55 1.07
CA ASN A 129 0.02 -19.55 0.04
C ASN A 129 0.55 -18.15 0.36
N ILE A 130 1.06 -17.92 1.57
CA ILE A 130 1.77 -16.70 1.91
C ILE A 130 3.23 -17.03 2.20
N PHE A 131 4.14 -16.36 1.48
CA PHE A 131 5.58 -16.52 1.62
C PHE A 131 6.26 -15.19 1.88
N LEU A 132 7.31 -15.24 2.68
CA LEU A 132 8.29 -14.18 2.81
C LEU A 132 9.31 -14.33 1.70
N TYR A 133 9.57 -13.25 0.97
CA TYR A 133 10.68 -13.15 0.03
C TYR A 133 11.73 -12.17 0.55
N SER A 134 12.99 -12.61 0.64
CA SER A 134 14.12 -11.75 0.99
C SER A 134 14.80 -11.23 -0.28
N LEU A 135 14.95 -9.90 -0.40
CA LEU A 135 15.63 -9.30 -1.56
C LEU A 135 17.13 -9.60 -1.58
N ASN A 136 17.75 -9.69 -0.41
CA ASN A 136 19.18 -9.97 -0.28
C ASN A 136 19.49 -11.45 -0.57
N LEU A 137 18.77 -12.36 0.09
CA LEU A 137 19.01 -13.79 -0.02
C LEU A 137 18.38 -14.42 -1.28
N LYS A 138 17.44 -13.71 -1.93
CA LYS A 138 16.68 -14.17 -3.09
C LYS A 138 16.00 -15.52 -2.86
N ASN A 139 15.46 -15.71 -1.67
CA ASN A 139 14.81 -16.96 -1.26
C ASN A 139 13.40 -16.72 -0.72
N PHE A 140 12.62 -17.81 -0.70
CA PHE A 140 11.27 -17.85 -0.17
C PHE A 140 11.25 -18.64 1.15
N LEU A 141 10.43 -18.18 2.08
CA LEU A 141 10.14 -18.85 3.34
C LEU A 141 8.62 -18.87 3.57
N PRO A 142 7.98 -20.03 3.77
CA PRO A 142 6.53 -20.08 4.01
C PRO A 142 6.20 -19.38 5.34
N ILE A 143 5.16 -18.54 5.34
CA ILE A 143 4.63 -17.87 6.55
C ILE A 143 3.46 -18.67 7.13
N THR A 144 2.64 -19.26 6.27
CA THR A 144 1.41 -19.97 6.66
C THR A 144 1.57 -21.48 6.51
N ARG A 145 0.69 -22.22 7.17
CA ARG A 145 0.63 -23.68 7.00
C ARG A 145 0.08 -24.08 5.62
N PRO A 146 0.51 -25.25 5.08
CA PRO A 146 0.08 -25.72 3.77
C PRO A 146 -1.37 -26.20 3.69
N ASP A 147 -1.99 -26.54 4.82
CA ASP A 147 -3.34 -27.09 4.89
C ASP A 147 -4.45 -26.03 4.97
N LYS A 148 -4.09 -24.74 4.89
CA LYS A 148 -4.99 -23.60 5.05
C LYS A 148 -4.76 -22.54 3.99
N VAL A 149 -5.87 -22.02 3.45
CA VAL A 149 -5.85 -20.82 2.60
C VAL A 149 -5.91 -19.58 3.48
N ALA A 150 -4.85 -18.78 3.45
CA ALA A 150 -4.74 -17.53 4.18
C ALA A 150 -4.86 -16.33 3.22
N ASN A 151 -5.34 -15.19 3.72
CA ASN A 151 -5.35 -13.92 3.01
C ASN A 151 -4.35 -12.98 3.69
N LEU A 152 -3.43 -12.40 2.92
CA LEU A 152 -2.36 -11.56 3.47
C LEU A 152 -2.94 -10.24 3.98
N GLY A 153 -2.61 -9.92 5.24
CA GLY A 153 -2.91 -8.64 5.88
C GLY A 153 -1.75 -7.67 5.72
N SER A 154 -1.08 -7.29 6.82
CA SER A 154 0.06 -6.37 6.78
C SER A 154 1.18 -6.76 7.73
N TRP A 155 2.30 -6.06 7.61
CA TRP A 155 3.42 -6.16 8.54
C TRP A 155 3.19 -5.38 9.83
N SER A 156 3.82 -5.83 10.92
CA SER A 156 4.08 -4.99 12.09
C SER A 156 5.10 -3.90 11.74
N PRO A 157 5.04 -2.71 12.39
CA PRO A 157 5.95 -1.61 12.08
C PRO A 157 7.44 -1.94 12.27
N ASP A 158 7.75 -2.89 13.14
CA ASP A 158 9.12 -3.35 13.41
C ASP A 158 9.62 -4.42 12.43
N SER A 159 8.84 -4.78 11.40
CA SER A 159 9.15 -5.80 10.38
C SER A 159 9.33 -7.22 10.93
N LYS A 160 8.86 -7.53 12.14
CA LYS A 160 9.04 -8.87 12.73
C LYS A 160 7.83 -9.78 12.56
N TRP A 161 6.64 -9.20 12.44
CA TRP A 161 5.40 -9.95 12.44
C TRP A 161 4.56 -9.63 11.21
N ILE A 162 3.77 -10.61 10.81
CA ILE A 162 2.79 -10.49 9.74
C ILE A 162 1.45 -10.89 10.30
N VAL A 163 0.45 -10.05 10.08
CA VAL A 163 -0.95 -10.36 10.36
C VAL A 163 -1.63 -10.83 9.07
N PHE A 164 -2.45 -11.87 9.17
CA PHE A 164 -3.21 -12.45 8.07
C PHE A 164 -4.51 -13.04 8.60
N ASN A 165 -5.42 -13.45 7.72
CA ASN A 165 -6.62 -14.18 8.15
C ASN A 165 -6.81 -15.49 7.39
N ILE A 166 -7.22 -16.53 8.11
CA ILE A 166 -7.69 -17.81 7.56
C ILE A 166 -9.18 -17.88 7.87
N ASN A 167 -10.00 -17.99 6.83
CA ASN A 167 -11.45 -17.81 6.95
C ASN A 167 -11.76 -16.51 7.72
N ASP A 168 -12.65 -16.55 8.71
CA ASP A 168 -13.01 -15.42 9.57
C ASP A 168 -12.17 -15.32 10.85
N SER A 169 -10.90 -15.75 10.81
CA SER A 169 -10.01 -15.73 11.98
C SER A 169 -8.68 -15.06 11.62
N ILE A 170 -8.30 -14.09 12.44
CA ILE A 170 -7.08 -13.30 12.31
C ILE A 170 -5.98 -13.97 13.12
N TYR A 171 -4.83 -14.11 12.48
CA TYR A 171 -3.63 -14.71 13.03
C TYR A 171 -2.44 -13.78 12.88
N LEU A 172 -1.48 -14.01 13.75
CA LEU A 172 -0.17 -13.38 13.76
C LEU A 172 0.91 -14.46 13.57
N SER A 173 1.93 -14.21 12.77
CA SER A 173 3.09 -15.10 12.64
C SER A 173 4.38 -14.30 12.57
N ASN A 174 5.45 -14.85 13.14
CA ASN A 174 6.81 -14.39 12.90
C ASN A 174 7.48 -15.45 12.03
N PRO A 175 7.70 -15.18 10.73
CA PRO A 175 8.23 -16.18 9.79
C PRO A 175 9.59 -16.75 10.21
N LYS A 176 10.33 -16.07 11.09
CA LYS A 176 11.68 -16.45 11.51
C LYS A 176 11.73 -17.22 12.84
N GLY A 177 10.60 -17.53 13.47
CA GLY A 177 10.65 -18.33 14.70
C GLY A 177 9.36 -18.52 15.50
N VAL A 178 8.24 -17.91 15.12
CA VAL A 178 6.97 -18.10 15.84
C VAL A 178 5.86 -18.44 14.86
N ASN A 179 5.26 -19.62 15.08
CA ASN A 179 4.11 -20.09 14.31
C ASN A 179 2.86 -19.20 14.55
N GLU A 180 1.77 -19.58 13.89
CA GLU A 180 0.50 -18.88 13.91
C GLU A 180 -0.10 -18.74 15.32
N ILE A 181 -0.41 -17.52 15.72
CA ILE A 181 -1.10 -17.16 16.98
C ILE A 181 -2.45 -16.58 16.62
N PHE A 182 -3.53 -17.18 17.13
CA PHE A 182 -4.87 -16.63 16.96
C PHE A 182 -5.04 -15.33 17.75
N ILE A 183 -5.60 -14.31 17.11
CA ILE A 183 -5.82 -12.98 17.70
C ILE A 183 -7.31 -12.77 17.99
N THR A 184 -8.14 -12.80 16.96
CA THR A 184 -9.58 -12.51 17.04
C THR A 184 -10.29 -13.00 15.78
N LYS A 185 -11.62 -12.95 15.76
CA LYS A 185 -12.40 -13.19 14.53
C LYS A 185 -12.49 -11.94 13.66
N GLY A 186 -12.31 -12.10 12.36
CA GLY A 186 -12.36 -11.02 11.37
C GLY A 186 -11.59 -11.34 10.09
N SER A 187 -11.49 -10.36 9.20
CA SER A 187 -10.77 -10.46 7.93
C SER A 187 -10.11 -9.14 7.52
N ASN A 188 -9.19 -9.21 6.55
CA ASN A 188 -8.40 -8.07 6.05
C ASN A 188 -7.74 -7.23 7.18
N PRO A 189 -6.97 -7.85 8.08
CA PRO A 189 -6.32 -7.11 9.16
C PRO A 189 -5.17 -6.23 8.64
N LYS A 190 -5.02 -5.03 9.20
CA LYS A 190 -3.85 -4.16 9.01
C LYS A 190 -3.35 -3.59 10.33
N TRP A 191 -2.04 -3.57 10.50
CA TRP A 191 -1.38 -2.91 11.61
C TRP A 191 -1.39 -1.40 11.43
N SER A 192 -1.58 -0.70 12.53
CA SER A 192 -1.30 0.73 12.65
C SER A 192 0.21 1.01 12.59
N PRO A 193 0.65 2.12 11.98
CA PRO A 193 2.07 2.49 11.91
C PRO A 193 2.76 2.66 13.27
N ASN A 194 2.05 3.04 14.34
CA ASN A 194 2.59 3.12 15.70
C ASN A 194 2.68 1.77 16.41
N GLY A 195 2.07 0.72 15.87
CA GLY A 195 2.13 -0.62 16.43
C GLY A 195 1.06 -0.94 17.48
N GLU A 196 0.24 0.02 17.88
CA GLU A 196 -0.69 -0.10 19.02
C GLU A 196 -1.99 -0.84 18.67
N TYR A 197 -2.37 -0.80 17.39
CA TYR A 197 -3.68 -1.22 16.91
C TYR A 197 -3.60 -2.16 15.70
N LEU A 198 -4.56 -3.08 15.59
CA LEU A 198 -4.96 -3.70 14.33
C LEU A 198 -6.34 -3.20 13.94
N ILE A 199 -6.50 -2.74 12.71
CA ILE A 199 -7.81 -2.49 12.10
C ILE A 199 -8.20 -3.72 11.26
N PHE A 200 -9.47 -4.11 11.28
CA PHE A 200 -9.94 -5.28 10.54
C PHE A 200 -11.44 -5.22 10.28
N ASN A 201 -11.92 -6.11 9.41
CA ASN A 201 -13.34 -6.23 9.09
C ASN A 201 -13.97 -7.32 9.91
N ARG A 202 -15.22 -7.11 10.31
CA ARG A 202 -16.02 -8.15 10.94
C ARG A 202 -17.45 -8.08 10.42
N THR A 203 -18.00 -9.26 10.15
CA THR A 203 -19.41 -9.40 9.76
C THR A 203 -20.18 -9.94 10.96
N GLU A 204 -21.14 -9.16 11.46
CA GLU A 204 -22.05 -9.57 12.53
C GLU A 204 -23.50 -9.42 12.07
N LYS A 205 -24.30 -10.49 12.16
CA LYS A 205 -25.72 -10.49 11.76
C LYS A 205 -25.97 -9.84 10.38
N GLN A 206 -25.09 -10.14 9.41
CA GLN A 206 -25.07 -9.62 8.03
C GLN A 206 -24.53 -8.18 7.85
N ASN A 207 -24.24 -7.45 8.92
CA ASN A 207 -23.63 -6.13 8.84
C ASN A 207 -22.11 -6.26 8.82
N LYS A 208 -21.48 -5.64 7.81
CA LYS A 208 -20.03 -5.49 7.75
C LYS A 208 -19.63 -4.20 8.46
N SER A 209 -18.63 -4.30 9.33
CA SER A 209 -18.13 -3.17 10.11
C SER A 209 -16.61 -3.23 10.22
N ILE A 210 -16.01 -2.07 10.49
CA ILE A 210 -14.59 -1.94 10.80
C ILE A 210 -14.41 -2.00 12.32
N TRP A 211 -13.43 -2.78 12.77
CA TRP A 211 -13.11 -3.00 14.18
C TRP A 211 -11.64 -2.68 14.46
N ILE A 212 -11.34 -2.33 15.72
CA ILE A 212 -9.98 -2.10 16.20
C ILE A 212 -9.66 -3.07 17.31
N TYR A 213 -8.59 -3.83 17.13
CA TYR A 213 -7.95 -4.57 18.19
C TYR A 213 -6.87 -3.70 18.82
N LYS A 214 -6.88 -3.57 20.15
CA LYS A 214 -5.86 -2.84 20.92
C LYS A 214 -4.94 -3.83 21.63
N ASP A 215 -3.83 -3.34 22.16
CA ASP A 215 -2.90 -4.13 22.99
C ASP A 215 -2.30 -5.34 22.26
N ILE A 216 -2.04 -5.20 20.96
CA ILE A 216 -1.44 -6.27 20.15
C ILE A 216 0.00 -6.59 20.59
N ASP A 217 0.71 -5.59 21.12
CA ASP A 217 2.00 -5.72 21.79
C ASP A 217 1.96 -6.74 22.94
N LYS A 218 0.89 -6.74 23.75
CA LYS A 218 0.72 -7.74 24.83
C LYS A 218 0.59 -9.15 24.31
N VAL A 219 0.03 -9.34 23.11
CA VAL A 219 -0.02 -10.68 22.49
C VAL A 219 1.38 -11.11 22.07
N VAL A 220 2.11 -10.21 21.40
CA VAL A 220 3.50 -10.40 20.95
C VAL A 220 4.43 -10.75 22.13
N ASP A 221 4.35 -10.00 23.22
CA ASP A 221 5.22 -10.15 24.40
C ASP A 221 4.94 -11.42 25.21
N ASN A 222 3.72 -11.96 25.11
CA ASN A 222 3.31 -13.18 25.80
C ASN A 222 3.46 -14.44 24.95
N THR A 223 4.03 -14.34 23.75
CA THR A 223 4.28 -15.50 22.90
C THR A 223 5.19 -16.51 23.61
N GLY A 224 4.70 -17.76 23.77
CA GLY A 224 5.40 -18.82 24.51
C GLY A 224 5.08 -18.90 26.01
N LYS A 225 4.19 -18.06 26.55
CA LYS A 225 3.67 -18.16 27.93
C LYS A 225 2.22 -18.67 27.91
N GLU A 226 1.87 -19.55 28.86
CA GLU A 226 0.48 -20.01 29.01
C GLU A 226 -0.44 -18.84 29.35
N ASN A 227 -1.23 -18.38 28.37
CA ASN A 227 -2.27 -17.40 28.61
C ASN A 227 -3.63 -18.11 28.77
N ASN A 228 -4.29 -17.83 29.90
CA ASN A 228 -5.70 -18.11 30.09
C ASN A 228 -6.51 -17.40 28.99
N LYS A 229 -6.87 -18.17 27.97
CA LYS A 229 -7.77 -17.79 26.87
C LYS A 229 -9.04 -17.20 27.50
N ASN A 230 -9.38 -15.94 27.22
CA ASN A 230 -10.78 -15.47 27.05
C ASN A 230 -10.99 -13.95 26.99
N ASN A 231 -9.99 -13.07 27.19
CA ASN A 231 -10.28 -11.63 27.36
C ASN A 231 -9.88 -10.68 26.21
N TYR A 232 -9.42 -11.18 25.06
CA TYR A 232 -8.94 -10.30 24.00
C TYR A 232 -9.92 -10.21 22.83
N PHE A 233 -11.01 -9.48 23.03
CA PHE A 233 -11.93 -9.13 21.94
C PHE A 233 -11.68 -7.66 21.56
N GLY A 234 -11.41 -7.41 20.28
CA GLY A 234 -11.27 -6.05 19.76
C GLY A 234 -12.54 -5.23 20.01
N GLU A 235 -12.40 -3.91 20.06
CA GLU A 235 -13.52 -2.97 20.18
C GLU A 235 -14.10 -2.69 18.80
N ASN A 236 -15.44 -2.68 18.69
CA ASN A 236 -16.10 -2.17 17.50
C ASN A 236 -15.81 -0.66 17.40
N ILE A 237 -15.56 -0.16 16.20
CA ILE A 237 -15.57 1.29 15.98
C ILE A 237 -17.01 1.85 16.10
N ASP A 238 -18.02 0.98 16.05
CA ASP A 238 -19.47 1.18 16.11
C ASP A 238 -19.92 2.56 15.61
N ILE A 239 -19.67 2.73 14.33
CA ILE A 239 -20.50 3.54 13.46
C ILE A 239 -21.82 2.76 13.31
N ASN A 240 -22.92 3.30 13.83
CA ASN A 240 -24.30 2.82 13.64
C ASN A 240 -24.76 2.86 12.16
N HIS A 241 -23.84 2.65 11.24
CA HIS A 241 -23.82 3.08 9.87
C HIS A 241 -23.07 1.99 9.12
N VAL A 242 -23.84 1.11 8.49
CA VAL A 242 -23.37 -0.04 7.70
C VAL A 242 -22.31 0.45 6.71
N ILE A 243 -21.05 0.07 6.90
CA ILE A 243 -20.03 0.32 5.89
C ILE A 243 -20.18 -0.76 4.81
N ASN A 244 -20.67 -0.38 3.64
CA ASN A 244 -20.64 -1.27 2.48
C ASN A 244 -19.24 -1.27 1.80
N SER A 245 -18.49 -0.17 1.96
CA SER A 245 -17.19 0.08 1.33
C SER A 245 -16.02 -0.10 2.30
N ILE A 246 -15.21 -1.15 2.12
CA ILE A 246 -14.14 -1.55 3.06
C ILE A 246 -12.81 -0.83 2.81
N GLU A 247 -12.86 0.41 2.32
CA GLU A 247 -11.65 1.16 2.00
C GLU A 247 -11.25 2.05 3.18
N TYR A 248 -10.04 1.83 3.70
CA TYR A 248 -9.47 2.62 4.79
C TYR A 248 -7.94 2.68 4.75
N ALA A 249 -7.40 3.73 5.35
CA ALA A 249 -5.97 3.98 5.52
C ALA A 249 -5.67 4.54 6.92
N TRP A 250 -4.52 4.16 7.48
CA TRP A 250 -4.01 4.79 8.69
C TRP A 250 -3.42 6.17 8.38
N ALA A 251 -3.61 7.11 9.30
CA ALA A 251 -3.07 8.45 9.23
C ALA A 251 -2.50 8.89 10.58
N PHE A 252 -1.66 9.93 10.55
CA PHE A 252 -1.04 10.54 11.74
C PHE A 252 -0.30 9.53 12.64
N GLY A 253 0.50 8.66 12.04
CA GLY A 253 1.26 7.62 12.70
C GLY A 253 0.39 6.48 13.23
N GLY A 254 -0.87 6.36 12.80
CA GLY A 254 -1.81 5.35 13.31
C GLY A 254 -2.78 5.85 14.38
N ASN A 255 -2.75 7.16 14.68
CA ASN A 255 -3.70 7.77 15.62
C ASN A 255 -5.06 8.07 14.98
N LYS A 256 -5.12 8.12 13.64
CA LYS A 256 -6.34 8.40 12.90
C LYS A 256 -6.57 7.38 11.78
N ILE A 257 -7.82 7.21 11.41
CA ILE A 257 -8.25 6.33 10.31
C ILE A 257 -8.99 7.19 9.28
N LEU A 258 -8.56 7.12 8.04
CA LEU A 258 -9.32 7.58 6.88
C LEU A 258 -10.16 6.43 6.36
N TYR A 259 -11.41 6.68 5.99
CA TYR A 259 -12.29 5.67 5.40
C TYR A 259 -13.32 6.28 4.44
N ILE A 260 -13.79 5.47 3.50
CA ILE A 260 -14.92 5.82 2.63
C ILE A 260 -16.22 5.35 3.26
N ASN A 261 -17.23 6.21 3.27
CA ASN A 261 -18.59 5.89 3.66
C ASN A 261 -19.55 6.22 2.52
N ASP A 262 -20.50 5.33 2.21
CA ASP A 262 -21.42 5.41 1.08
C ASP A 262 -22.91 5.49 1.49
N LEU A 263 -23.19 5.86 2.74
CA LEU A 263 -24.55 5.90 3.28
C LEU A 263 -25.39 7.08 2.79
N GLU A 264 -24.77 8.12 2.25
CA GLU A 264 -25.45 9.37 1.86
C GLU A 264 -25.36 9.61 0.35
N ASN A 265 -26.04 8.77 -0.45
CA ASN A 265 -26.17 8.84 -1.93
C ASN A 265 -24.87 8.67 -2.75
N ASN A 266 -23.72 9.11 -2.26
CA ASN A 266 -22.40 9.00 -2.88
C ASN A 266 -21.33 8.61 -1.84
N LYS A 267 -20.18 8.15 -2.32
CA LYS A 267 -19.01 7.81 -1.50
C LYS A 267 -18.29 9.07 -1.06
N GLU A 268 -18.02 9.17 0.23
CA GLU A 268 -17.42 10.34 0.85
C GLU A 268 -16.29 9.94 1.81
N ILE A 269 -15.29 10.81 1.96
CA ILE A 269 -14.12 10.60 2.82
C ILE A 269 -14.40 11.10 4.24
N TYR A 270 -14.14 10.23 5.21
CA TYR A 270 -14.21 10.55 6.63
C TYR A 270 -12.87 10.30 7.30
N MET A 271 -12.63 11.02 8.39
CA MET A 271 -11.50 10.80 9.29
C MET A 271 -12.00 10.59 10.72
N MET A 272 -11.48 9.55 11.36
CA MET A 272 -11.77 9.24 12.74
C MET A 272 -10.50 9.32 13.59
N ASP A 273 -10.58 9.97 14.74
CA ASP A 273 -9.58 9.87 15.79
C ASP A 273 -9.81 8.60 16.63
N VAL A 274 -8.79 7.75 16.73
CA VAL A 274 -8.91 6.39 17.31
C VAL A 274 -9.26 6.43 18.79
N LYS A 275 -8.69 7.39 19.52
CA LYS A 275 -8.78 7.48 20.98
C LYS A 275 -10.05 8.20 21.42
N SER A 276 -10.32 9.37 20.85
CA SER A 276 -11.50 10.17 21.19
C SER A 276 -12.78 9.70 20.50
N LYS A 277 -12.67 8.85 19.47
CA LYS A 277 -13.77 8.42 18.61
C LYS A 277 -14.44 9.57 17.83
N LYS A 278 -13.83 10.76 17.82
CA LYS A 278 -14.35 11.90 17.05
C LYS A 278 -14.24 11.60 15.55
N ILE A 279 -15.34 11.81 14.83
CA ILE A 279 -15.44 11.63 13.38
C ILE A 279 -15.65 12.99 12.72
N GLU A 280 -14.96 13.21 11.61
CA GLU A 280 -15.06 14.39 10.77
C GLU A 280 -15.26 13.95 9.31
N ARG A 281 -16.27 14.51 8.64
CA ARG A 281 -16.47 14.35 7.20
C ARG A 281 -15.56 15.34 6.46
N LEU A 282 -14.75 14.86 5.53
CA LEU A 282 -13.74 15.67 4.83
C LEU A 282 -14.18 16.12 3.43
N THR A 283 -15.04 15.35 2.77
CA THR A 283 -15.65 15.69 1.49
C THR A 283 -17.16 15.77 1.64
N ASN A 284 -17.82 16.66 0.89
CA ASN A 284 -19.27 16.77 0.87
C ASN A 284 -19.69 17.30 -0.50
N ASN A 285 -19.95 16.40 -1.44
CA ASN A 285 -20.23 16.72 -2.81
C ASN A 285 -21.26 15.73 -3.40
N LYS A 286 -21.36 15.63 -4.73
CA LYS A 286 -22.33 14.76 -5.44
C LYS A 286 -21.65 13.67 -6.27
N VAL A 287 -20.39 13.38 -5.98
CA VAL A 287 -19.50 12.52 -6.77
C VAL A 287 -18.89 11.48 -5.84
N ASP A 288 -18.36 10.40 -6.39
CA ASP A 288 -17.79 9.32 -5.59
C ASP A 288 -16.29 9.53 -5.40
N GLU A 289 -15.83 9.47 -4.15
CA GLU A 289 -14.43 9.33 -3.79
C GLU A 289 -14.00 7.86 -3.59
N SER A 290 -12.71 7.58 -3.83
CA SER A 290 -12.07 6.28 -3.61
C SER A 290 -10.53 6.39 -3.59
N ASN A 291 -9.83 5.27 -3.42
CA ASN A 291 -8.36 5.16 -3.38
C ASN A 291 -7.66 6.16 -2.43
N ILE A 292 -8.16 6.29 -1.19
CA ILE A 292 -7.61 7.20 -0.19
C ILE A 292 -6.22 6.74 0.28
N VAL A 293 -5.27 7.67 0.27
CA VAL A 293 -3.91 7.45 0.77
C VAL A 293 -3.45 8.64 1.61
N TRP A 294 -2.87 8.35 2.77
CA TRP A 294 -2.27 9.35 3.63
C TRP A 294 -0.76 9.50 3.35
N SER A 295 -0.25 10.74 3.35
CA SER A 295 1.20 10.99 3.45
C SER A 295 1.57 11.55 4.82
N GLU A 296 2.42 10.83 5.54
CA GLU A 296 3.08 11.38 6.73
C GLU A 296 4.02 12.54 6.39
N ARG A 297 4.72 12.44 5.25
CA ARG A 297 5.72 13.41 4.81
C ARG A 297 5.09 14.75 4.44
N TYR A 298 4.00 14.72 3.66
CA TYR A 298 3.35 15.94 3.16
C TYR A 298 2.15 16.37 4.00
N ARG A 299 1.78 15.60 5.03
CA ARG A 299 0.58 15.84 5.86
C ARG A 299 -0.63 16.16 4.99
N SER A 300 -0.92 15.27 4.06
CA SER A 300 -1.93 15.47 3.03
C SER A 300 -2.61 14.14 2.72
N ILE A 301 -3.77 14.22 2.07
CA ILE A 301 -4.55 13.08 1.63
C ILE A 301 -4.57 13.08 0.10
N LEU A 302 -4.18 11.97 -0.51
CA LEU A 302 -4.53 11.68 -1.91
C LEU A 302 -5.79 10.85 -1.95
N PHE A 303 -6.56 11.05 -3.02
CA PHE A 303 -7.73 10.25 -3.33
C PHE A 303 -8.02 10.37 -4.82
N THR A 304 -8.89 9.50 -5.31
CA THR A 304 -9.49 9.63 -6.62
C THR A 304 -10.94 10.08 -6.50
N SER A 305 -11.39 10.96 -7.40
CA SER A 305 -12.78 11.41 -7.46
C SER A 305 -13.29 11.37 -8.90
N ASN A 306 -14.55 10.98 -9.09
CA ASN A 306 -15.19 10.93 -10.41
C ASN A 306 -15.84 12.26 -10.85
N ALA A 307 -15.44 13.39 -10.25
CA ALA A 307 -15.99 14.72 -10.52
C ALA A 307 -15.99 15.16 -12.00
N HIS A 308 -15.08 14.61 -12.82
CA HIS A 308 -14.99 14.89 -14.25
C HIS A 308 -15.36 13.67 -15.13
N ASN A 309 -16.22 12.79 -14.63
CA ASN A 309 -16.65 11.52 -15.24
C ASN A 309 -15.58 10.42 -15.33
N ASN A 310 -14.33 10.73 -15.00
CA ASN A 310 -13.23 9.78 -14.84
C ASN A 310 -12.66 9.87 -13.43
N SER A 311 -12.02 8.79 -12.97
CA SER A 311 -11.31 8.69 -11.69
C SER A 311 -10.01 9.50 -11.74
N ASP A 312 -10.13 10.81 -11.54
CA ASP A 312 -9.02 11.78 -11.51
C ASP A 312 -8.33 11.80 -10.15
N ILE A 313 -7.06 12.23 -10.09
CA ILE A 313 -6.26 12.24 -8.86
C ILE A 313 -6.36 13.62 -8.20
N TYR A 314 -6.79 13.62 -6.94
CA TYR A 314 -6.95 14.81 -6.11
C TYR A 314 -6.05 14.75 -4.89
N GLN A 315 -5.77 15.92 -4.34
CA GLN A 315 -5.12 16.11 -3.06
C GLN A 315 -5.96 17.06 -2.19
N MET A 316 -5.94 16.84 -0.88
CA MET A 316 -6.44 17.81 0.10
C MET A 316 -5.59 17.86 1.38
N LYS A 317 -5.80 18.92 2.17
CA LYS A 317 -5.25 19.01 3.53
C LYS A 317 -5.98 18.05 4.48
N PRO A 318 -5.40 17.74 5.65
CA PRO A 318 -5.97 16.75 6.57
C PRO A 318 -7.32 17.17 7.16
N ASP A 319 -7.65 18.46 7.14
CA ASP A 319 -8.93 19.01 7.59
C ASP A 319 -9.99 19.06 6.47
N GLY A 320 -9.69 18.48 5.29
CA GLY A 320 -10.58 18.48 4.13
C GLY A 320 -10.52 19.75 3.28
N SER A 321 -9.78 20.78 3.72
CA SER A 321 -9.64 22.04 2.99
C SER A 321 -8.60 21.94 1.85
N SER A 322 -8.56 22.98 1.01
CA SER A 322 -7.60 23.07 -0.11
C SER A 322 -7.62 21.84 -1.03
N GLN A 323 -8.82 21.40 -1.42
CA GLN A 323 -8.97 20.32 -2.40
C GLN A 323 -8.52 20.83 -3.77
N GLU A 324 -7.57 20.13 -4.37
CA GLU A 324 -7.01 20.47 -5.67
C GLU A 324 -6.84 19.23 -6.54
N ILE A 325 -7.01 19.41 -7.84
CA ILE A 325 -6.74 18.36 -8.83
C ILE A 325 -5.24 18.32 -9.11
N ILE A 326 -4.65 17.14 -8.95
CA ILE A 326 -3.24 16.90 -9.28
C ILE A 326 -3.10 16.47 -10.74
N LEU A 327 -4.00 15.61 -11.19
CA LEU A 327 -4.00 15.11 -12.55
C LEU A 327 -5.43 14.80 -13.01
N SER A 328 -5.80 15.38 -14.14
CA SER A 328 -7.02 15.05 -14.87
C SER A 328 -6.68 14.34 -16.18
N SER A 329 -7.40 13.27 -16.50
CA SER A 329 -7.26 12.58 -17.79
C SER A 329 -8.60 12.07 -18.31
N LYS A 330 -8.60 11.58 -19.56
CA LYS A 330 -9.70 10.76 -20.11
C LYS A 330 -9.70 9.33 -19.56
N ASP A 331 -8.65 8.95 -18.85
CA ASP A 331 -8.43 7.61 -18.31
C ASP A 331 -8.73 7.59 -16.80
N ASN A 332 -8.91 6.38 -16.24
CA ASN A 332 -9.16 6.22 -14.81
C ASN A 332 -7.88 5.90 -14.05
N PHE A 333 -7.70 6.49 -12.86
CA PHE A 333 -6.61 6.15 -11.96
C PHE A 333 -7.11 5.38 -10.73
N SER A 334 -6.25 4.51 -10.18
CA SER A 334 -6.50 3.75 -8.96
C SER A 334 -5.18 3.30 -8.31
N PHE A 335 -5.25 2.68 -7.13
CA PHE A 335 -4.09 2.16 -6.39
C PHE A 335 -2.95 3.18 -6.28
N LEU A 336 -3.26 4.34 -5.71
CA LEU A 336 -2.30 5.42 -5.51
C LEU A 336 -1.27 5.06 -4.42
N ASP A 337 -0.05 5.58 -4.54
CA ASP A 337 0.96 5.62 -3.47
C ASP A 337 1.94 6.79 -3.72
N TRP A 338 2.49 7.43 -2.69
CA TRP A 338 3.30 8.67 -2.82
C TRP A 338 4.25 8.95 -1.66
#